data_AF-A0A1G9RIV8-F1
#
_entry.id   AF-A0A1G9RIV8-F1
#
_cell.length_a   1.000
_cell.length_b   1.000
_cell.length_c   1.000
_cell.angle_alpha   90.00
_cell.angle_beta   90.00
_cell.angle_gamma   90.00
#
_symmetry.space_group_name_H-M   'P 1'
#
loop_
_entity.id
_entity.type
_entity.pdbx_description
1 polymer ?
#
loop_
_entity_poly.entity_id
_entity_poly.type
_entity_poly.pdbx_seq_one_letter_code
_entity_poly.pdbx_strand_id
1 'polypeptide(L)'
;MENKVLTVCPYCGAGCQLYLVVENNKIVRAEPANGRTNEGNLCLKGHYGWDFLNDPKILTSRLKKPMIRKNGQLEEVEWDEAISYTASRLSEIKEKYGPDAIMGTGSARGPGNEANYIMQKFMRAVIGTNNVDHCARV
;
A
#
# COMPACT_ATOMS: atom_id res chain seq x y z
N MET A 1 -0.72 5.75 -29.57
CA MET A 1 -1.27 4.39 -29.46
C MET A 1 -1.76 4.25 -28.04
N GLU A 2 -3.03 3.93 -27.85
CA GLU A 2 -3.64 3.82 -26.53
C GLU A 2 -3.05 2.61 -25.79
N ASN A 3 -2.39 2.82 -24.65
CA ASN A 3 -1.79 1.75 -23.87
C ASN A 3 -2.78 1.28 -22.79
N LYS A 4 -3.11 -0.01 -22.78
CA LYS A 4 -4.02 -0.61 -21.79
C LYS A 4 -3.23 -1.52 -20.86
N VAL A 5 -3.24 -1.20 -19.57
CA VAL A 5 -2.56 -1.99 -18.53
C VAL A 5 -3.61 -2.79 -17.76
N LEU A 6 -3.53 -4.12 -17.83
CA LEU A 6 -4.40 -5.01 -17.09
C LEU A 6 -4.07 -4.97 -15.59
N THR A 7 -5.09 -4.87 -14.75
CA THR A 7 -4.95 -4.94 -13.29
C THR A 7 -6.22 -5.49 -12.63
N VAL A 8 -6.18 -5.65 -11.31
CA VAL A 8 -7.31 -6.08 -10.47
C VAL A 8 -7.83 -4.89 -9.66
N CYS A 9 -9.15 -4.79 -9.56
CA CYS A 9 -9.84 -3.73 -8.81
C CYS A 9 -9.41 -3.69 -7.33
N PRO A 10 -8.95 -2.53 -6.78
CA PRO A 10 -8.37 -2.44 -5.44
C PRO A 10 -9.40 -2.27 -4.30
N TYR A 11 -10.68 -2.58 -4.57
CA TYR A 11 -11.80 -2.23 -3.70
C TYR A 11 -12.28 -3.37 -2.80
N CYS A 12 -13.17 -4.23 -3.30
CA CYS A 12 -13.73 -5.35 -2.54
C CYS A 12 -13.13 -6.69 -2.98
N GLY A 13 -13.49 -7.78 -2.29
CA GLY A 13 -13.00 -9.13 -2.57
C GLY A 13 -13.55 -9.80 -3.85
N ALA A 14 -14.33 -9.09 -4.68
CA ALA A 14 -14.88 -9.66 -5.92
C ALA A 14 -13.81 -9.95 -6.99
N GLY A 15 -12.65 -9.28 -6.93
CA GLY A 15 -11.52 -9.56 -7.81
C GLY A 15 -11.75 -9.23 -9.29
N CYS A 16 -12.61 -8.25 -9.61
CA CYS A 16 -12.86 -7.82 -10.99
C CYS A 16 -11.56 -7.41 -11.69
N GLN A 17 -11.36 -7.86 -12.93
CA GLN A 17 -10.27 -7.40 -13.79
C GLN A 17 -10.69 -6.15 -14.57
N LEU A 18 -9.77 -5.21 -14.71
CA LEU A 18 -9.97 -3.97 -15.45
C LEU A 18 -8.71 -3.56 -16.20
N TYR A 19 -8.89 -2.80 -17.28
CA TYR A 19 -7.81 -2.09 -17.96
C TYR A 19 -7.74 -0.66 -17.45
N LEU A 20 -6.55 -0.23 -17.04
CA LEU A 20 -6.23 1.18 -16.91
C LEU A 20 -5.73 1.67 -18.27
N VAL A 21 -6.45 2.63 -18.85
CA VAL A 21 -6.06 3.27 -20.11
C VAL A 21 -5.06 4.38 -19.78
N VAL A 22 -3.88 4.31 -20.38
CA VAL A 22 -2.75 5.19 -20.12
C VAL A 22 -2.42 6.01 -21.36
N GLU A 23 -2.42 7.32 -21.21
CA GLU A 23 -2.02 8.29 -22.21
C GLU A 23 -1.00 9.26 -21.61
N ASN A 24 0.12 9.50 -22.29
CA ASN A 24 1.18 10.40 -21.82
C ASN A 24 1.63 10.11 -20.36
N ASN A 25 1.80 8.83 -20.02
CA ASN A 25 2.13 8.33 -18.67
C ASN A 25 1.13 8.70 -17.57
N LYS A 26 -0.13 8.99 -17.93
CA LYS A 26 -1.22 9.24 -16.98
C LYS A 26 -2.38 8.30 -17.27
N ILE A 27 -3.02 7.82 -16.21
CA ILE A 27 -4.27 7.08 -16.33
C ILE A 27 -5.36 8.08 -16.67
N VAL A 28 -6.13 7.80 -17.72
CA VAL A 28 -7.22 8.68 -18.19
C VAL A 28 -8.60 8.08 -17.99
N ARG A 29 -8.71 6.74 -17.92
CA ARG A 29 -9.96 6.03 -17.59
C ARG A 29 -9.69 4.58 -17.19
N ALA A 30 -10.70 3.95 -16.60
CA ALA A 30 -10.76 2.51 -16.36
C ALA A 30 -11.86 1.88 -17.21
N GLU A 31 -11.55 0.77 -17.85
CA GLU A 31 -12.47 -0.03 -18.66
C GLU A 31 -12.56 -1.45 -18.11
N PRO A 32 -13.73 -2.12 -18.19
CA PRO A 32 -13.84 -3.51 -17.78
C PRO A 32 -12.97 -4.41 -18.65
N ALA A 33 -12.28 -5.36 -18.03
CA ALA A 33 -11.67 -6.48 -18.73
C ALA A 33 -12.56 -7.72 -18.63
N ASN A 34 -12.37 -8.70 -19.52
CA ASN A 34 -13.09 -9.97 -19.49
C ASN A 34 -12.49 -10.93 -18.44
N GLY A 35 -12.57 -10.54 -17.17
CA GLY A 35 -12.04 -11.33 -16.06
C GLY A 35 -12.99 -12.44 -15.60
N ARG A 36 -12.43 -13.42 -14.89
CA ARG A 36 -13.16 -14.63 -14.46
C ARG A 36 -14.42 -14.35 -13.63
N THR A 37 -14.41 -13.31 -12.80
CA THR A 37 -15.52 -13.00 -11.89
C THR A 37 -16.46 -11.92 -12.43
N ASN A 38 -15.99 -11.09 -13.37
CA ASN A 38 -16.70 -9.89 -13.79
C ASN A 38 -17.11 -9.89 -15.26
N GLU A 39 -16.52 -10.75 -16.11
CA GLU A 39 -16.95 -11.02 -17.49
C GLU A 39 -17.27 -9.76 -18.31
N GLY A 40 -16.39 -8.74 -18.22
CA GLY A 40 -16.59 -7.49 -18.94
C GLY A 40 -17.46 -6.44 -18.23
N ASN A 41 -17.78 -6.62 -16.95
CA ASN A 41 -18.56 -5.67 -16.15
C ASN A 41 -17.74 -5.04 -15.01
N LEU A 42 -18.07 -3.82 -14.61
CA LEU A 42 -17.56 -3.18 -13.39
C LEU A 42 -18.69 -2.42 -12.69
N CYS A 43 -18.62 -2.33 -11.36
CA CYS A 43 -19.48 -1.42 -10.60
C CYS A 43 -18.92 0.02 -10.62
N LEU A 44 -19.66 0.97 -10.03
CA LEU A 44 -19.27 2.39 -9.94
C LEU A 44 -17.84 2.60 -9.42
N LYS A 45 -17.44 1.84 -8.39
CA LYS A 45 -16.10 1.93 -7.80
C LYS A 45 -15.00 1.54 -8.80
N GLY A 46 -15.25 0.51 -9.62
CA GLY A 46 -14.28 0.05 -10.63
C GLY A 46 -14.13 1.05 -11.78
N HIS A 47 -15.23 1.64 -12.24
CA HIS A 47 -15.22 2.60 -13.34
C HIS A 47 -14.60 3.95 -12.98
N TYR A 48 -14.86 4.46 -11.77
CA TYR A 48 -14.54 5.86 -11.41
C TYR A 48 -13.53 5.99 -10.27
N GLY A 49 -13.25 4.92 -9.54
CA GLY A 49 -12.46 4.95 -8.32
C GLY A 49 -10.94 4.92 -8.50
N TRP A 50 -10.40 5.25 -9.67
CA TRP A 50 -8.96 5.16 -9.94
C TRP A 50 -8.25 6.52 -9.79
N ASP A 51 -8.97 7.63 -9.83
CA ASP A 51 -8.38 8.98 -9.93
C ASP A 51 -7.66 9.45 -8.66
N PHE A 52 -7.82 8.77 -7.51
CA PHE A 52 -7.01 9.04 -6.31
C PHE A 52 -5.49 8.88 -6.57
N LEU A 53 -5.12 8.18 -7.64
CA LEU A 53 -3.74 8.04 -8.08
C LEU A 53 -3.12 9.38 -8.50
N ASN A 54 -3.93 10.32 -8.99
CA ASN A 54 -3.51 11.61 -9.53
C ASN A 54 -3.44 12.74 -8.48
N ASP A 55 -3.58 12.42 -7.18
CA ASP A 55 -3.57 13.41 -6.09
C ASP A 55 -4.60 14.54 -6.32
N PRO A 56 -5.91 14.24 -6.48
CA PRO A 56 -6.91 15.27 -6.78
C PRO A 56 -7.18 16.19 -5.58
N LYS A 57 -6.68 15.86 -4.38
CA LYS A 57 -6.82 16.63 -3.13
C LYS A 57 -8.26 16.96 -2.73
N ILE A 58 -9.24 16.19 -3.22
CA ILE A 58 -10.65 16.36 -2.86
C ILE A 58 -10.87 16.14 -1.36
N LEU A 59 -10.20 15.15 -0.77
CA LEU A 59 -10.28 14.84 0.67
C LEU A 59 -8.94 15.01 1.39
N THR A 60 -7.87 14.48 0.83
CA THR A 60 -6.53 14.57 1.41
C THR A 60 -5.46 14.50 0.31
N SER A 61 -4.28 15.05 0.61
CA SER A 61 -3.14 14.97 -0.30
C SER A 61 -2.47 13.60 -0.20
N ARG A 62 -1.96 13.10 -1.34
CA ARG A 62 -1.09 11.92 -1.37
C ARG A 62 0.23 12.22 -0.66
N LEU A 63 0.75 11.23 0.07
CA LEU A 63 2.08 11.29 0.68
C LEU A 63 3.15 11.33 -0.42
N LYS A 64 4.07 12.30 -0.33
CA LYS A 64 5.13 12.55 -1.35
C LYS A 64 6.54 12.38 -0.80
N LYS A 65 6.75 12.70 0.48
CA LYS A 65 8.02 12.54 1.18
C LYS A 65 7.84 11.77 2.50
N PRO A 66 8.86 11.03 2.95
CA PRO A 66 8.94 10.55 4.32
C PRO A 66 8.86 11.71 5.32
N MET A 67 8.36 11.44 6.53
CA MET A 67 8.26 12.44 7.59
C MET A 67 8.64 11.84 8.94
N ILE A 68 9.29 12.62 9.79
CA ILE A 68 9.58 12.28 11.18
C ILE A 68 8.94 13.33 12.08
N ARG A 69 8.35 12.92 13.20
CA ARG A 69 7.76 13.87 14.16
C ARG A 69 8.85 14.47 15.05
N LYS A 70 9.10 15.77 14.92
CA LYS A 70 10.03 16.56 15.73
C LYS A 70 9.23 17.67 16.42
N ASN A 71 9.42 17.84 17.74
CA ASN A 71 8.70 18.85 18.54
C ASN A 71 7.16 18.87 18.36
N GLY A 72 6.56 17.68 18.20
CA GLY A 72 5.12 17.53 18.01
C GLY A 72 4.62 17.70 16.56
N GLN A 73 5.45 18.13 15.62
CA GLN A 73 5.07 18.34 14.21
C GLN A 73 5.72 17.32 13.28
N LEU A 74 5.04 16.96 12.20
CA LEU A 74 5.64 16.12 11.15
C LEU A 74 6.47 17.00 10.23
N GLU A 75 7.76 16.70 10.13
CA GLU A 75 8.70 17.38 9.25
C GLU A 75 9.14 16.42 8.14
N GLU A 76 9.17 16.91 6.90
CA GLU A 76 9.65 16.14 5.75
C GLU A 76 11.15 15.85 5.89
N VAL A 77 11.54 14.62 5.57
CA VAL A 77 12.93 14.16 5.58
C VAL A 77 13.23 13.35 4.32
N GLU A 78 14.51 13.10 4.06
CA GLU A 78 14.92 12.25 2.95
C GLU A 78 14.86 10.76 3.32
N TRP A 79 14.83 9.90 2.31
CA TRP A 79 14.65 8.45 2.50
C TRP A 79 15.72 7.82 3.39
N ASP A 80 16.98 8.22 3.23
CA ASP A 80 18.09 7.67 4.03
C ASP A 80 17.93 8.00 5.52
N GLU A 81 17.47 9.21 5.86
CA GLU A 81 17.16 9.59 7.24
C GLU A 81 16.00 8.77 7.79
N ALA A 82 14.90 8.65 7.03
CA ALA A 82 13.71 7.93 7.48
C ALA A 82 13.97 6.42 7.71
N ILE A 83 14.70 5.79 6.78
CA ILE A 83 15.04 4.36 6.87
C ILE A 83 16.02 4.12 8.02
N SER A 84 17.09 4.92 8.11
CA SER A 84 18.09 4.79 9.18
C SER A 84 17.47 5.04 10.55
N TYR A 85 16.63 6.08 10.68
CA TYR A 85 15.90 6.36 11.91
C TYR A 85 15.03 5.17 12.32
N THR A 86 14.19 4.67 11.40
CA THR A 86 13.29 3.54 11.69
C THR A 86 14.07 2.28 12.09
N ALA A 87 15.14 1.95 11.36
CA ALA A 87 15.98 0.78 11.66
C ALA A 87 16.62 0.90 13.05
N SER A 88 17.25 2.04 13.37
CA SER A 88 17.87 2.25 14.68
C SER A 88 16.87 2.17 15.82
N ARG A 89 15.70 2.80 15.68
CA ARG A 89 14.65 2.76 16.72
C ARG A 89 14.11 1.34 16.95
N LEU A 90 13.88 0.58 15.89
CA LEU A 90 13.44 -0.82 16.01
C LEU A 90 14.51 -1.70 16.67
N SER A 91 15.78 -1.53 16.30
CA SER A 91 16.90 -2.26 16.93
C SER A 91 17.04 -1.92 18.42
N GLU A 92 17.03 -0.63 18.78
CA GLU A 92 17.07 -0.17 20.18
C GLU A 92 15.94 -0.78 21.03
N ILE A 93 14.71 -0.77 20.50
CA ILE A 93 13.54 -1.34 21.17
C ILE A 93 13.71 -2.85 21.34
N LYS A 94 14.13 -3.55 20.29
CA LYS A 94 14.37 -5.00 20.31
C LYS A 94 15.44 -5.38 21.33
N GLU A 95 16.56 -4.67 21.38
CA GLU A 95 17.65 -4.92 22.34
C GLU A 95 17.22 -4.68 23.78
N LYS A 96 16.46 -3.60 24.02
CA LYS A 96 16.06 -3.19 25.37
C LYS A 96 14.88 -3.96 25.94
N TYR A 97 13.91 -4.33 25.11
CA TYR A 97 12.62 -4.88 25.54
C TYR A 97 12.28 -6.24 24.94
N GLY A 98 13.16 -6.78 24.08
CA GLY A 98 12.92 -8.02 23.35
C GLY A 98 12.12 -7.80 22.06
N PRO A 99 12.11 -8.80 21.16
CA PRO A 99 11.48 -8.68 19.84
C PRO A 99 9.95 -8.55 19.90
N ASP A 100 9.31 -9.13 20.92
CA ASP A 100 7.85 -9.10 21.09
C ASP A 100 7.33 -7.73 21.58
N ALA A 101 8.20 -6.77 21.85
CA ALA A 101 7.82 -5.37 22.09
C ALA A 101 7.44 -4.62 20.80
N ILE A 102 7.62 -5.23 19.62
CA ILE A 102 7.38 -4.62 18.31
C ILE A 102 6.20 -5.34 17.65
N MET A 103 5.28 -4.57 17.07
CA MET A 103 4.14 -5.07 16.29
C MET A 103 4.24 -4.58 14.84
N GLY A 104 4.18 -5.51 13.90
CA GLY A 104 4.07 -5.22 12.47
C GLY A 104 2.65 -5.44 11.96
N THR A 105 2.28 -4.76 10.88
CA THR A 105 0.97 -4.98 10.24
C THR A 105 1.07 -5.24 8.74
N GLY A 106 0.33 -6.24 8.28
CA GLY A 106 0.02 -6.42 6.87
C GLY A 106 -1.09 -5.48 6.40
N SER A 107 -1.42 -5.55 5.11
CA SER A 107 -2.45 -4.71 4.49
C SER A 107 -3.28 -5.52 3.50
N ALA A 108 -4.60 -5.54 3.68
CA ALA A 108 -5.57 -6.22 2.83
C ALA A 108 -6.01 -5.37 1.61
N ARG A 109 -5.19 -4.41 1.18
CA ARG A 109 -5.49 -3.45 0.12
C ARG A 109 -4.50 -3.56 -1.04
N GLY A 110 -4.19 -2.44 -1.69
CA GLY A 110 -3.34 -2.37 -2.87
C GLY A 110 -1.88 -2.86 -2.79
N PRO A 111 -1.23 -3.08 -1.63
CA PRO A 111 0.17 -3.54 -1.62
C PRO A 111 0.42 -4.93 -2.21
N GLY A 112 -0.61 -5.78 -2.33
CA GLY A 112 -0.49 -7.13 -2.89
C GLY A 112 0.02 -8.18 -1.89
N ASN A 113 0.13 -9.42 -2.37
CA ASN A 113 0.49 -10.57 -1.54
C ASN A 113 1.98 -10.54 -1.17
N GLU A 114 2.80 -10.08 -2.11
CA GLU A 114 4.25 -9.99 -2.00
C GLU A 114 4.66 -9.06 -0.85
N ALA A 115 4.02 -7.89 -0.74
CA ALA A 115 4.28 -6.96 0.35
C ALA A 115 3.93 -7.56 1.72
N ASN A 116 2.81 -8.29 1.82
CA ASN A 116 2.43 -8.99 3.05
C ASN A 116 3.41 -10.12 3.40
N TYR A 117 3.88 -10.87 2.40
CA TYR A 117 4.92 -11.88 2.58
C TYR A 117 6.23 -11.27 3.09
N ILE A 118 6.66 -10.15 2.50
CA ILE A 118 7.88 -9.45 2.96
C ILE A 118 7.70 -8.91 4.38
N MET A 119 6.54 -8.35 4.71
CA MET A 119 6.25 -7.86 6.06
C MET A 119 6.36 -8.98 7.10
N GLN A 120 5.69 -10.12 6.91
CA GLN A 120 5.79 -11.21 7.88
C GLN A 120 7.20 -11.80 7.96
N LYS A 121 7.93 -11.83 6.83
CA LYS A 121 9.32 -12.30 6.81
C LYS A 121 10.23 -11.37 7.59
N PHE A 122 10.07 -10.06 7.44
CA PHE A 122 10.77 -9.05 8.22
C PHE A 122 10.49 -9.22 9.72
N MET A 123 9.22 -9.34 10.12
CA MET A 123 8.86 -9.51 11.53
C MET A 123 9.44 -10.80 12.13
N ARG A 124 9.37 -11.92 11.41
CA ARG A 124 9.83 -13.21 11.94
C ARG A 124 11.34 -13.41 11.87
N ALA A 125 11.97 -13.05 10.74
CA ALA A 125 13.38 -13.35 10.51
C ALA A 125 14.33 -12.22 10.94
N VAL A 126 13.89 -10.95 10.86
CA VAL A 126 14.73 -9.80 11.21
C VAL A 126 14.43 -9.32 12.62
N ILE A 127 13.16 -9.04 12.91
CA ILE A 127 12.77 -8.63 14.27
C ILE A 127 12.87 -9.83 15.22
N GLY A 128 12.37 -11.00 14.83
CA GLY A 128 12.40 -12.21 15.67
C GLY A 128 11.12 -12.41 16.46
N THR A 129 9.98 -11.90 15.96
CA THR A 129 8.67 -11.99 16.60
C THR A 129 7.60 -12.52 15.64
N ASN A 130 6.56 -13.14 16.20
CA ASN A 130 5.35 -13.50 15.48
C ASN A 130 4.26 -12.40 15.55
N ASN A 131 4.57 -11.24 16.13
CA ASN A 131 3.67 -10.09 16.23
C ASN A 131 3.49 -9.41 14.87
N VAL A 132 2.76 -10.09 13.98
CA VAL A 132 2.36 -9.60 12.66
C VAL A 132 0.91 -9.99 12.40
N ASP A 133 0.10 -9.00 12.05
CA ASP A 133 -1.34 -9.18 11.85
C ASP A 133 -1.88 -8.16 10.84
N HIS A 134 -3.17 -8.20 10.48
CA HIS A 134 -3.79 -7.16 9.66
C HIS A 134 -5.19 -6.80 10.15
N CYS A 135 -5.74 -5.69 9.65
CA CYS A 135 -6.98 -5.11 10.16
C CYS A 135 -8.23 -6.01 10.03
N ALA A 136 -8.27 -6.91 9.06
CA ALA A 136 -9.45 -7.67 8.67
C ALA A 136 -9.28 -9.16 8.99
N ARG A 137 -9.22 -9.51 10.28
CA ARG A 137 -9.23 -10.90 10.75
C ARG A 137 -10.67 -11.43 10.74
N VAL A 138 -11.11 -11.99 9.62
CA VAL A 138 -12.37 -12.75 9.50
C VAL A 138 -12.08 -14.23 9.35
#